data_AF-A0A1E3Q8F3-F1
#
_entry.id   AF-A0A1E3Q8F3-F1
#
_cell.length_a   1.000
_cell.length_b   1.000
_cell.length_c   1.000
_cell.angle_alpha   90.00
_cell.angle_beta   90.00
_cell.angle_gamma   90.00
#
_symmetry.space_group_name_H-M   'P 1'
#
loop_
_entity.id
_entity.type
_entity.pdbx_description
1 polymer ?
#
loop_
_entity_poly.entity_id
_entity_poly.type
_entity_poly.pdbx_seq_one_letter_code
_entity_poly.pdbx_strand_id
1 'polypeptide(L)'
;MPGPSRFRGPGLIHAVTSKKKTANSGIREKAPEFKRNPPGDQVLLRRAAAESIVLLKNDDAILPLDPTKKALVLGPNADIAVHCGGGSASLPGYYAVTPFEGSGTGPSGK
;
A
#
# COMPACT_ATOMS: atom_id res chain seq x y z
N MET A 1 13.61 -5.36 3.05
CA MET A 1 14.30 -6.49 2.37
C MET A 1 15.17 -7.22 3.38
N PRO A 2 14.98 -8.53 3.63
CA PRO A 2 16.16 -9.33 3.97
C PRO A 2 17.08 -9.21 2.75
N GLY A 3 18.31 -8.77 2.97
CA GLY A 3 19.24 -8.42 1.88
C GLY A 3 19.47 -9.55 0.88
N PRO A 4 20.22 -9.28 -0.22
CA PRO A 4 20.56 -10.26 -1.24
C PRO A 4 20.97 -11.61 -0.64
N SER A 5 20.55 -12.73 -1.25
CA SER A 5 20.76 -14.10 -0.74
C SER A 5 22.20 -14.41 -0.34
N ARG A 6 23.18 -13.70 -0.92
CA ARG A 6 24.61 -13.74 -0.57
C ARG A 6 24.91 -13.35 0.89
N PHE A 7 24.01 -12.61 1.55
CA PHE A 7 24.15 -12.16 2.92
C PHE A 7 23.42 -13.05 3.93
N ARG A 8 22.70 -14.09 3.49
CA ARG A 8 22.06 -15.10 4.38
C ARG A 8 23.05 -16.11 4.98
N GLY A 9 24.35 -15.81 4.94
CA GLY A 9 25.41 -16.58 5.59
C GLY A 9 25.73 -16.04 6.99
N PRO A 10 26.98 -16.21 7.46
CA PRO A 10 27.42 -15.77 8.79
C PRO A 10 27.14 -14.30 9.09
N GLY A 11 27.05 -13.43 8.07
CA GLY A 11 26.70 -12.01 8.21
C GLY A 11 25.25 -11.75 8.68
N LEU A 12 24.27 -12.55 8.23
CA LEU A 12 22.88 -12.48 8.74
C LEU A 12 22.83 -12.97 10.18
N ILE A 13 23.49 -14.10 10.46
CA ILE A 13 23.58 -14.64 11.82
C ILE A 13 24.24 -13.60 12.72
N HIS A 14 25.33 -12.96 12.29
CA HIS A 14 26.00 -11.89 13.02
C HIS A 14 25.13 -10.64 13.19
N ALA A 15 24.30 -10.26 12.22
CA ALA A 15 23.37 -9.14 12.36
C ALA A 15 22.21 -9.44 13.33
N VAL A 16 21.74 -10.69 13.35
CA VAL A 16 20.69 -11.17 14.26
C VAL A 16 21.24 -11.41 15.68
N THR A 17 22.46 -11.95 15.79
CA THR A 17 23.15 -12.21 17.08
C THR A 17 23.89 -11.00 17.64
N SER A 18 24.25 -10.01 16.81
CA SER A 18 24.71 -8.71 17.29
C SER A 18 23.51 -7.95 17.86
N LYS A 19 23.18 -8.28 19.11
CA LYS A 19 22.15 -7.72 19.99
C LYS A 19 22.26 -6.20 20.25
N LYS A 20 22.95 -5.43 19.41
CA LYS A 20 23.36 -4.04 19.71
C LYS A 20 22.29 -2.98 19.43
N LYS A 21 21.14 -3.28 18.82
CA LYS A 21 20.10 -2.25 18.55
C LYS A 21 18.64 -2.61 18.80
N THR A 22 18.26 -3.87 18.93
CA THR A 22 16.84 -4.27 19.13
C THR A 22 16.45 -4.50 20.59
N ALA A 23 17.42 -4.64 21.50
CA ALA A 23 17.18 -4.96 22.92
C ALA A 23 16.34 -3.88 23.67
N ASN A 24 16.39 -2.63 23.22
CA ASN A 24 15.64 -1.52 23.84
C ASN A 24 14.23 -1.31 23.26
N SER A 25 13.77 -2.17 22.35
CA SER A 25 12.44 -2.01 21.73
C SER A 25 11.28 -2.44 22.63
N GLY A 26 11.56 -3.15 23.73
CA GLY A 26 10.53 -3.75 24.59
C GLY A 26 9.77 -4.92 23.95
N ILE A 27 10.14 -5.32 22.73
CA ILE A 27 9.49 -6.41 22.00
C ILE A 27 10.16 -7.73 22.37
N ARG A 28 9.36 -8.69 22.86
CA ARG A 28 9.85 -10.02 23.22
C ARG A 28 10.34 -10.75 21.97
N GLU A 29 11.54 -11.32 22.05
CA GLU A 29 12.11 -12.14 20.98
C GLU A 29 11.17 -13.33 20.70
N LYS A 30 10.84 -13.56 19.42
CA LYS A 30 9.86 -14.58 18.96
C LYS A 30 8.40 -14.35 19.39
N ALA A 31 8.01 -13.10 19.67
CA ALA A 31 6.60 -12.78 19.84
C ALA A 31 5.81 -13.08 18.54
N PRO A 32 4.56 -13.58 18.65
CA PRO A 32 3.69 -13.76 17.48
C PRO A 32 3.43 -12.43 16.77
N GLU A 33 3.40 -12.48 15.43
CA GLU A 33 2.97 -11.35 14.60
C GLU A 33 1.44 -11.20 14.65
N PHE A 34 0.97 -9.96 14.74
CA PHE A 34 -0.46 -9.66 14.72
C PHE A 34 -0.76 -8.55 13.72
N LYS A 35 -1.97 -8.59 13.15
CA LYS A 35 -2.46 -7.51 12.27
C LYS A 35 -2.97 -6.35 13.10
N ARG A 36 -2.55 -5.13 12.78
CA ARG A 36 -3.05 -3.90 13.39
C ARG A 36 -3.67 -3.04 12.28
N ASN A 37 -4.96 -3.22 12.05
CA ASN A 37 -5.73 -2.52 11.01
C ASN A 37 -6.84 -1.63 11.62
N PRO A 38 -6.50 -0.57 12.38
CA PRO A 38 -7.50 0.34 12.92
C PRO A 38 -8.08 1.24 11.82
N PRO A 39 -9.34 1.67 11.94
CA PRO A 39 -9.99 2.52 10.93
C PRO A 39 -9.28 3.88 10.75
N GLY A 40 -8.63 4.40 11.80
CA GLY A 40 -7.86 5.64 11.72
C GLY A 40 -6.70 5.59 10.72
N ASP A 41 -6.02 4.44 10.59
CA ASP A 41 -4.92 4.28 9.63
C ASP A 41 -5.47 4.28 8.20
N GLN A 42 -6.66 3.70 7.97
CA GLN A 42 -7.31 3.68 6.66
C GLN A 42 -7.70 5.09 6.19
N VAL A 43 -8.26 5.91 7.10
CA VAL A 43 -8.61 7.30 6.81
C VAL A 43 -7.35 8.12 6.48
N LEU A 44 -6.29 7.94 7.28
CA LEU A 44 -5.01 8.62 7.06
C LEU A 44 -4.39 8.23 5.71
N LEU A 45 -4.34 6.93 5.39
CA LEU A 45 -3.80 6.43 4.13
C LEU A 45 -4.60 6.93 2.92
N ARG A 46 -5.94 6.92 3.00
CA ARG A 46 -6.80 7.45 1.93
C ARG A 46 -6.53 8.94 1.68
N ARG A 47 -6.38 9.72 2.75
CA ARG A 47 -6.05 11.14 2.67
C ARG A 47 -4.67 11.36 2.06
N ALA A 48 -3.64 10.68 2.57
CA ALA A 48 -2.28 10.80 2.06
C ALA A 48 -2.18 10.41 0.58
N ALA A 49 -2.89 9.36 0.16
CA ALA A 49 -2.98 8.96 -1.24
C ALA A 49 -3.64 10.06 -2.10
N ALA A 50 -4.77 10.62 -1.66
CA ALA A 50 -5.45 11.70 -2.39
C ALA A 50 -4.57 12.97 -2.52
N GLU A 51 -3.85 13.34 -1.46
CA GLU A 51 -2.94 14.49 -1.44
C GLU A 51 -1.65 14.24 -2.27
N SER A 52 -1.32 12.99 -2.59
CA SER A 52 -0.14 12.63 -3.39
C SER A 52 -0.37 12.69 -4.91
N ILE A 53 -1.63 12.80 -5.36
CA ILE A 53 -1.99 12.84 -6.78
C ILE A 53 -1.69 14.22 -7.36
N VAL A 54 -1.00 14.27 -8.49
CA VAL A 54 -0.67 15.52 -9.21
C VAL A 54 -1.48 15.59 -10.51
N LEU A 55 -2.27 16.65 -10.66
CA LEU A 55 -2.98 16.94 -11.90
C LEU A 55 -2.02 17.58 -12.91
N LEU A 56 -1.70 16.86 -13.97
CA LEU A 56 -0.75 17.34 -15.00
C LEU A 56 -1.42 18.18 -16.09
N LYS A 57 -2.67 17.87 -16.44
CA LYS A 57 -3.41 18.52 -17.53
C LYS A 57 -4.91 18.46 -17.27
N ASN A 58 -5.62 19.56 -17.54
CA ASN A 58 -7.08 19.66 -17.44
C ASN A 58 -7.63 20.72 -18.42
N ASP A 59 -7.67 20.37 -19.70
CA ASP A 59 -8.31 21.21 -20.72
C ASP A 59 -9.84 21.08 -20.60
N ASP A 60 -10.58 22.08 -21.05
CA ASP A 60 -12.05 22.07 -21.11
C ASP A 60 -12.77 21.81 -19.77
N ALA A 61 -12.07 21.99 -18.64
CA ALA A 61 -12.59 21.75 -17.30
C ALA A 61 -13.23 20.35 -17.14
N ILE A 62 -12.62 19.32 -17.74
CA ILE A 62 -13.10 17.92 -17.68
C ILE A 62 -13.22 17.43 -16.23
N LEU A 63 -12.26 17.81 -15.37
CA LEU A 63 -12.30 17.54 -13.94
C LEU A 63 -12.77 18.79 -13.17
N PRO A 64 -13.57 18.62 -12.10
CA PRO A 64 -14.03 17.35 -11.51
C PRO A 64 -15.14 16.65 -12.34
N LEU A 65 -15.19 15.32 -12.26
CA LEU A 65 -16.23 14.55 -12.94
C LEU A 65 -17.62 14.84 -12.36
N ASP A 66 -18.61 14.95 -13.25
CA ASP A 66 -20.02 15.12 -12.89
C ASP A 66 -20.64 13.75 -12.52
N PRO A 67 -21.10 13.56 -11.27
CA PRO A 67 -21.66 12.29 -10.82
C PRO A 67 -23.01 11.95 -11.48
N THR A 68 -23.66 12.91 -12.14
CA THR A 68 -24.92 12.66 -12.86
C THR A 68 -24.68 12.07 -14.26
N LYS A 69 -23.46 12.15 -14.77
CA LYS A 69 -23.08 11.64 -16.08
C LYS A 69 -22.53 10.23 -15.98
N LYS A 70 -22.82 9.42 -17.01
CA LYS A 70 -22.22 8.08 -17.13
C LYS A 70 -20.77 8.21 -17.55
N ALA A 71 -19.89 7.53 -16.81
CA ALA A 71 -18.47 7.42 -17.13
C ALA A 71 -18.13 5.96 -17.43
N LEU A 72 -17.27 5.74 -18.43
CA LEU A 72 -16.71 4.42 -18.75
C LEU A 72 -15.26 4.37 -18.28
N VAL A 73 -14.93 3.40 -17.42
CA VAL A 73 -13.57 3.18 -16.93
C VAL A 73 -12.88 2.16 -17.83
N LEU A 74 -11.79 2.56 -18.49
CA LEU A 74 -11.01 1.71 -19.40
C LEU A 74 -9.53 1.71 -19.02
N GLY A 75 -8.87 0.61 -19.36
CA GLY A 75 -7.42 0.46 -19.25
C GLY A 75 -7.00 -0.76 -18.43
N PRO A 76 -5.78 -1.28 -18.64
CA PRO A 76 -5.31 -2.49 -17.97
C PRO A 76 -5.21 -2.35 -16.45
N ASN A 77 -5.07 -1.12 -15.93
CA ASN A 77 -4.99 -0.83 -14.50
C ASN A 77 -6.35 -0.49 -13.87
N ALA A 78 -7.45 -0.48 -14.63
CA ALA A 78 -8.77 -0.13 -14.11
C ALA A 78 -9.19 -1.06 -12.96
N ASP A 79 -8.95 -2.36 -13.13
CA ASP A 79 -9.33 -3.42 -12.18
C ASP A 79 -8.11 -3.99 -11.42
N ILE A 80 -7.02 -3.22 -11.34
CA ILE A 80 -5.79 -3.64 -10.65
C ILE A 80 -5.41 -2.57 -9.62
N ALA A 81 -5.34 -2.98 -8.35
CA ALA A 81 -4.94 -2.10 -7.26
C ALA A 81 -3.40 -2.06 -7.10
N VAL A 82 -2.74 -1.28 -7.96
CA VAL A 82 -1.29 -1.05 -7.90
C VAL A 82 -0.99 -0.05 -6.77
N HIS A 83 -0.73 -0.56 -5.56
CA HIS A 83 -0.54 0.25 -4.35
C HIS A 83 0.93 0.39 -3.91
N CYS A 84 1.83 -0.45 -4.40
CA CYS A 84 3.26 -0.36 -4.11
C CYS A 84 4.10 -0.83 -5.29
N GLY A 85 5.36 -0.37 -5.34
CA GLY A 85 6.36 -0.94 -6.24
C GLY A 85 6.81 -2.33 -5.79
N GLY A 86 7.72 -2.93 -6.57
CA GLY A 86 8.32 -4.23 -6.24
C GLY A 86 9.45 -4.17 -5.20
N GLY A 87 10.06 -5.33 -4.92
CA GLY A 87 11.28 -5.44 -4.13
C GLY A 87 11.08 -5.15 -2.63
N SER A 88 11.97 -4.35 -2.04
CA SER A 88 11.91 -4.02 -0.59
C SER A 88 10.69 -3.26 -0.15
N ALA A 89 10.04 -2.56 -1.08
CA ALA A 89 8.85 -1.76 -0.81
C ALA A 89 7.54 -2.55 -0.99
N SER A 90 7.62 -3.80 -1.47
CA SER A 90 6.44 -4.64 -1.63
C SER A 90 5.99 -5.18 -0.28
N LEU A 91 4.71 -4.99 0.01
CA LEU A 91 4.05 -5.54 1.19
C LEU A 91 2.62 -5.97 0.82
N PRO A 92 2.08 -7.04 1.41
CA PRO A 92 0.68 -7.37 1.28
C PRO A 92 -0.15 -6.37 2.10
N GLY A 93 -0.94 -5.53 1.43
CA GLY A 93 -1.92 -4.66 2.09
C GLY A 93 -2.99 -5.47 2.81
N TYR A 94 -3.64 -4.86 3.82
CA TYR A 94 -4.80 -5.48 4.47
C TYR A 94 -5.99 -5.62 3.52
N TYR A 95 -6.14 -4.65 2.63
CA TYR A 95 -6.99 -4.64 1.45
C TYR A 95 -6.42 -3.60 0.48
N ALA A 96 -6.86 -3.63 -0.76
CA ALA A 96 -6.56 -2.60 -1.74
C ALA A 96 -7.82 -2.34 -2.55
N VAL A 97 -8.06 -1.08 -2.93
CA VAL A 97 -9.23 -0.67 -3.71
C VAL A 97 -8.75 -0.39 -5.12
N THR A 98 -9.35 -1.05 -6.12
CA THR A 98 -9.02 -0.77 -7.52
C THR A 98 -9.58 0.60 -7.94
N PRO A 99 -9.01 1.25 -8.96
CA PRO A 99 -9.60 2.48 -9.51
C PRO A 99 -11.07 2.34 -9.89
N PHE A 100 -11.47 1.18 -10.42
CA PHE A 100 -12.85 0.86 -10.79
C PHE A 100 -13.79 0.70 -9.58
N GLU A 101 -13.34 0.08 -8.50
CA GLU A 101 -14.11 0.02 -7.25
C GLU A 101 -14.25 1.42 -6.64
N GLY A 102 -13.18 2.22 -6.67
CA GLY A 102 -13.12 3.57 -6.11
C GLY A 102 -13.99 4.61 -6.83
N SER A 103 -14.32 4.41 -8.11
CA SER A 103 -15.21 5.30 -8.88
C SER A 103 -16.69 5.16 -8.49
N GLY A 104 -17.04 4.24 -7.59
CA GLY A 104 -18.43 4.01 -7.17
C GLY A 104 -19.25 3.21 -8.17
N THR A 105 -18.61 2.68 -9.22
CA THR A 105 -19.24 1.91 -10.30
C THR A 105 -18.97 0.39 -10.21
N GLY A 106 -18.34 -0.06 -9.12
CA GLY A 106 -18.05 -1.49 -8.89
C GLY A 106 -19.26 -2.31 -8.43
N PRO A 107 -19.28 -3.63 -8.66
CA PRO A 107 -20.36 -4.48 -8.22
C PRO A 107 -20.44 -4.46 -6.68
N SER A 108 -21.65 -4.25 -6.15
CA SER A 108 -21.97 -4.53 -4.75
C SER A 108 -21.44 -5.92 -4.41
N GLY A 109 -20.81 -6.03 -3.24
CA GLY A 109 -19.92 -7.11 -2.85
C GLY A 109 -20.36 -8.54 -3.19
N LYS A 110 -19.35 -9.40 -3.31
CA LYS A 110 -19.48 -10.82 -2.94
C LYS A 110 -18.75 -11.04 -1.63
#